data_AF-A0A2A2VI32-F1
#
_entry.id   AF-A0A2A2VI32-F1
#
_cell.length_a   1.000
_cell.length_b   1.000
_cell.length_c   1.000
_cell.angle_alpha   90.00
_cell.angle_beta   90.00
_cell.angle_gamma   90.00
#
_symmetry.space_group_name_H-M   'P 1'
#
loop_
_entity.id
_entity.type
_entity.pdbx_description
1 polymer ?
#
loop_
_entity_poly.entity_id
_entity_poly.type
_entity_poly.pdbx_seq_one_letter_code
_entity_poly.pdbx_strand_id
1 'polypeptide(L)' 'MDDEFCRERARTVRELAEQADPFIKVRLLQLAANYERRVGQPEKSARDHADQPALRSPILPP' A
#
# COMPACT_ATOMS: atom_id res chain seq x y z
N MET A 1 5.35 9.17 -5.79
CA MET A 1 4.44 8.58 -6.79
C MET A 1 3.44 9.67 -7.12
N ASP A 2 3.37 10.10 -8.37
CA ASP A 2 2.43 11.12 -8.79
C ASP A 2 1.00 10.67 -8.53
N ASP A 3 0.23 11.52 -7.85
CA ASP A 3 -1.16 11.26 -7.53
C ASP A 3 -1.99 10.99 -8.78
N GLU A 4 -1.64 11.62 -9.90
CA GLU A 4 -2.25 11.39 -11.20
C GLU A 4 -1.97 9.98 -11.74
N PHE A 5 -0.71 9.55 -11.68
CA PHE A 5 -0.30 8.20 -12.07
C PHE A 5 -1.01 7.12 -11.23
N CYS A 6 -1.14 7.33 -9.92
CA CYS A 6 -1.86 6.39 -9.07
C CYS A 6 -3.37 6.38 -9.35
N ARG A 7 -3.99 7.53 -9.66
CA ARG A 7 -5.41 7.59 -10.08
C ARG A 7 -5.66 6.87 -11.41
N GLU A 8 -4.84 7.12 -12.42
CA GLU A 8 -4.94 6.41 -13.72
C GLU A 8 -4.76 4.91 -13.53
N ARG A 9 -3.75 4.50 -12.76
CA ARG A 9 -3.49 3.09 -12.50
C ARG A 9 -4.64 2.42 -11.75
N ALA A 10 -5.24 3.08 -10.76
CA ALA A 10 -6.40 2.55 -10.05
C ALA A 10 -7.59 2.31 -11.00
N ARG A 11 -7.82 3.25 -11.94
CA ARG A 11 -8.89 3.13 -12.93
C ARG A 11 -8.66 1.94 -13.87
N THR A 12 -7.48 1.84 -14.46
CA THR A 12 -7.13 0.71 -15.36
C THR A 12 -7.26 -0.63 -14.65
N VAL A 13 -6.81 -0.71 -13.39
CA VAL A 13 -6.89 -1.95 -12.59
C VAL A 13 -8.34 -2.35 -12.30
N ARG A 14 -9.25 -1.39 -12.10
CA ARG A 14 -10.69 -1.68 -11.97
C ARG A 14 -11.28 -2.24 -13.27
N GLU A 15 -10.97 -1.61 -14.40
CA GLU A 15 -11.44 -2.07 -15.72
C GLU A 15 -10.95 -3.49 -16.05
N LEU A 16 -9.72 -3.82 -15.63
CA LEU A 16 -9.20 -5.19 -15.70
C LEU A 16 -9.92 -6.14 -14.74
N ALA A 17 -10.25 -5.67 -13.53
CA ALA A 17 -10.97 -6.48 -12.54
C ALA A 17 -12.38 -6.86 -13.01
N GLU A 18 -13.03 -6.02 -13.81
CA GLU A 18 -14.36 -6.33 -14.37
C GLU A 18 -14.32 -7.48 -15.38
N GLN A 19 -13.21 -7.64 -16.10
CA GLN A 19 -13.00 -8.68 -17.12
C GLN A 19 -12.32 -9.93 -16.56
N ALA A 20 -11.79 -9.88 -15.34
CA ALA A 20 -11.01 -10.96 -14.73
C ALA A 20 -11.89 -12.00 -14.02
N ASP A 21 -11.33 -13.19 -13.83
CA ASP A 21 -11.92 -14.24 -13.00
C ASP A 21 -12.22 -13.75 -11.57
N PRO A 22 -13.23 -14.32 -10.88
CA PRO A 22 -13.64 -13.87 -9.55
C PRO A 22 -12.49 -13.79 -8.54
N PHE A 23 -11.56 -14.74 -8.59
CA PHE A 23 -10.39 -14.77 -7.72
C PHE A 23 -9.42 -13.60 -8.00
N ILE A 24 -9.16 -13.34 -9.28
CA ILE A 24 -8.25 -12.28 -9.73
C ILE A 24 -8.90 -10.90 -9.58
N LYS A 25 -10.22 -10.80 -9.80
CA LYS A 25 -11.03 -9.60 -9.57
C LYS A 25 -10.88 -9.07 -8.15
N VAL A 26 -10.97 -9.94 -7.14
CA VAL A 26 -10.78 -9.54 -5.73
C VAL A 26 -9.37 -8.95 -5.53
N ARG A 27 -8.35 -9.58 -6.10
CA ARG A 27 -6.97 -9.11 -5.97
C ARG A 27 -6.72 -7.79 -6.68
N LEU A 28 -7.30 -7.60 -7.87
CA LEU A 28 -7.20 -6.36 -8.64
C LEU A 28 -7.95 -5.22 -7.95
N LEU A 29 -9.15 -5.47 -7.40
CA LEU A 29 -9.88 -4.46 -6.64
C LEU A 29 -9.11 -4.01 -5.38
N GLN A 30 -8.46 -4.94 -4.68
CA GLN A 30 -7.56 -4.60 -3.56
C GLN A 30 -6.38 -3.75 -4.01
N LEU A 31 -5.82 -4.04 -5.19
CA LEU A 31 -4.71 -3.28 -5.76
C LEU A 31 -5.14 -1.85 -6.15
N ALA A 32 -6.31 -1.69 -6.77
CA ALA A 32 -6.87 -0.37 -7.09
C ALA A 32 -7.09 0.46 -5.81
N ALA A 33 -7.67 -0.14 -4.78
CA ALA A 33 -7.88 0.52 -3.49
C ALA A 33 -6.56 0.93 -2.81
N ASN A 34 -5.47 0.18 -3.01
CA ASN A 34 -4.15 0.57 -2.50
C ASN A 34 -3.62 1.83 -3.19
N TYR A 35 -3.78 1.92 -4.51
CA TYR A 35 -3.39 3.12 -5.27
C TYR A 35 -4.19 4.35 -4.81
N GLU A 36 -5.50 4.22 -4.62
CA GLU A 36 -6.35 5.32 -4.13
C GLU A 36 -5.98 5.78 -2.72
N ARG A 37 -5.63 4.85 -1.83
CA ARG A 37 -5.13 5.20 -0.48
C ARG A 37 -3.82 5.97 -0.53
N ARG A 38 -2.92 5.65 -1.47
CA ARG A 38 -1.66 6.38 -1.65
C ARG A 38 -1.89 7.80 -2.20
N VAL A 39 -2.87 7.99 -3.08
CA VAL A 39 -3.27 9.31 -3.60
C VAL A 39 -3.83 10.23 -2.51
N GLY A 40 -4.50 9.66 -1.51
CA GLY A 40 -5.07 10.43 -0.40
C GLY A 40 -4.11 10.65 0.77
N GLN A 41 -2.97 9.97 0.80
CA GLN A 41 -2.06 9.95 1.95
C GLN A 41 -0.69 10.50 1.52
N PRO A 42 -0.45 11.81 1.67
CA PRO A 42 0.83 12.41 1.33
C PRO A 42 1.90 11.86 2.27
N GLU A 43 2.76 10.95 1.80
CA GLU A 43 4.11 10.59 2.28
C GLU A 43 4.37 10.59 3.82
N LYS A 44 3.36 10.49 4.67
CA LYS A 44 3.53 10.49 6.14
C LYS A 44 3.90 9.11 6.68
N SER A 45 3.82 8.06 5.85
CA SER A 45 4.06 6.69 6.29
C SER A 45 5.49 6.18 6.06
N ALA A 46 6.40 7.00 5.52
CA ALA A 46 7.83 6.69 5.58
C ALA A 46 8.43 6.89 6.99
N ARG A 47 7.71 7.54 7.92
CA ARG A 47 8.16 7.77 9.31
C ARG A 47 7.51 6.88 10.36
N ASP A 48 6.45 6.13 10.04
CA ASP A 48 5.73 5.33 11.05
C ASP A 48 6.30 3.91 11.22
N HIS A 49 7.11 3.43 10.27
CA HIS A 49 7.84 2.15 10.42
C HIS A 49 9.24 2.29 11.04
N ALA A 50 9.63 3.50 11.46
CA ALA A 50 10.85 3.74 12.24
C ALA A 50 10.57 3.92 13.74
N ASP A 51 9.35 3.64 14.20
CA ASP A 51 8.99 3.59 15.62
C ASP A 51 8.48 2.18 15.97
N GLN A 52 9.32 1.18 15.72
CA GLN A 52 9.27 -0.01 16.56
C GLN A 52 10.32 0.22 17.65
N PRO A 53 9.95 0.64 18.87
CA PRO A 53 10.85 0.61 20.00
C PRO A 53 11.04 -0.86 20.35
N ALA A 54 11.97 -1.50 19.64
CA ALA A 54 12.57 -2.74 20.08
C ALA A 54 13.38 -2.42 21.33
N LEU A 55 12.69 -2.35 22.47
CA LEU A 55 13.21 -2.59 23.80
C LEU A 55 13.78 -4.00 23.83
N ARG A 56 14.91 -4.22 23.14
CA ARG A 56 15.75 -5.40 23.31
C ARG A 56 16.84 -4.98 24.29
N SER A 57 16.65 -5.42 25.52
CA SER A 57 17.46 -5.22 26.71
C SER A 57 18.97 -5.26 26.43
N PRO A 58 19.78 -4.42 27.10
CA PRO A 58 21.23 -4.54 27.00
C PRO A 58 21.66 -5.81 27.74
N ILE A 59 22.22 -6.77 27.00
CA ILE A 59 22.89 -7.93 27.56
C ILE A 59 24.25 -7.45 28.09
N LEU A 60 24.44 -7.51 29.40
CA LEU A 60 25.68 -7.23 30.12
C LEU A 60 26.68 -8.38 29.86
N PRO A 61 27.93 -8.13 29.44
CA PRO A 61 28.97 -9.16 29.46
C PRO A 61 29.65 -9.25 30.85
N PRO A 62 30.21 -10.41 31.21
CA PRO A 62 30.89 -10.65 32.49
C PRO A 62 32.25 -9.96 32.60
#